data_AF-X1KRN2-F1
#
_entry.id   AF-X1KRN2-F1
#
_cell.length_a   1.000
_cell.length_b   1.000
_cell.length_c   1.000
_cell.angle_alpha   90.00
_cell.angle_beta   90.00
_cell.angle_gamma   90.00
#
_symmetry.space_group_name_H-M   'P 1'
#
loop_
_entity.id
_entity.type
_entity.pdbx_description
1 polymer ?
#
loop_
_entity_poly.entity_id
_entity_poly.type
_entity_poly.pdbx_seq_one_letter_code
_entity_poly.pdbx_strand_id
1 'polypeptide(L)'
;MNPEQAAELVKDGMIVATSGFTPAGYPKAVPLALAKRVKKSKEKLQISLLTGASVGEELDGALTEAGVIARRYPYQTNKLLRNNINSGGIAYADIHLSHFAQQVRYGFFGEIDLAIIEAIAIDEEGNIIPSTSVGVSPTFIDRAKSIIVEVNNGQPLELEGIHD
;
A
#
# COMPACT_ATOMS: atom_id res chain seq x y z
N MET A 1 -0.18 11.74 15.01
CA MET A 1 -0.50 12.20 13.64
C MET A 1 -1.82 11.56 13.25
N ASN A 2 -2.73 12.29 12.59
CA ASN A 2 -3.97 11.70 12.06
C ASN A 2 -3.80 11.23 10.60
N PRO A 3 -4.76 10.46 10.04
CA PRO A 3 -4.66 9.97 8.67
C PRO A 3 -4.55 11.06 7.61
N GLU A 4 -5.21 12.21 7.80
CA GLU A 4 -5.13 13.34 6.88
C GLU A 4 -3.73 13.93 6.80
N GLN A 5 -3.07 14.14 7.95
CA GLN A 5 -1.69 14.61 8.03
C GLN A 5 -0.72 13.58 7.44
N ALA A 6 -0.95 12.29 7.68
CA ALA A 6 -0.13 11.22 7.10
C ALA A 6 -0.28 11.19 5.56
N ALA A 7 -1.49 11.38 5.06
CA ALA A 7 -1.76 11.44 3.63
C ALA A 7 -1.10 12.65 2.95
N GLU A 8 -0.81 13.75 3.64
CA GLU A 8 -0.05 14.89 3.09
C GLU A 8 1.37 14.53 2.67
N LEU A 9 1.95 13.46 3.23
CA LEU A 9 3.27 12.97 2.86
C LEU A 9 3.31 12.33 1.46
N VAL A 10 2.16 11.90 0.94
CA VAL A 10 2.06 11.38 -0.43
C VAL A 10 2.05 12.53 -1.43
N LYS A 11 3.02 12.52 -2.34
CA LYS A 11 3.22 13.50 -3.41
C LYS A 11 3.08 12.87 -4.78
N ASP A 12 2.82 13.71 -5.78
CA ASP A 12 2.75 13.29 -7.18
C ASP A 12 4.07 12.66 -7.65
N GLY A 13 3.97 11.60 -8.45
CA GLY A 13 5.10 10.85 -8.99
C GLY A 13 5.73 9.84 -8.03
N MET A 14 5.31 9.78 -6.77
CA MET A 14 5.91 8.87 -5.79
C MET A 14 5.66 7.40 -6.10
N ILE A 15 6.62 6.57 -5.69
CA ILE A 15 6.45 5.12 -5.57
C ILE A 15 6.02 4.81 -4.14
N VAL A 16 4.78 4.38 -3.99
CA VAL A 16 4.19 4.03 -2.70
C VAL A 16 4.01 2.53 -2.62
N ALA A 17 4.59 1.93 -1.59
CA ALA A 17 4.41 0.52 -1.30
C ALA A 17 3.50 0.33 -0.09
N THR A 18 2.65 -0.70 -0.10
CA THR A 18 1.78 -0.99 1.04
C THR A 18 1.84 -2.45 1.44
N SER A 19 1.59 -2.72 2.72
CA SER A 19 1.21 -4.06 3.14
C SER A 19 -0.11 -4.46 2.47
N GLY A 20 -0.42 -5.76 2.49
CA GLY A 20 -1.66 -6.28 1.92
C GLY A 20 -1.50 -7.54 1.07
N PHE A 21 -2.26 -8.57 1.42
CA PHE A 21 -2.31 -9.82 0.67
C PHE A 21 -3.70 -10.46 0.83
N THR A 22 -4.41 -10.75 -0.26
CA THR A 22 -5.75 -11.38 -0.25
C THR A 22 -6.75 -10.66 0.69
N PRO A 23 -7.15 -9.43 0.36
CA PRO A 23 -7.79 -8.44 1.25
C PRO A 23 -7.48 -8.49 2.76
N ALA A 24 -6.27 -8.90 3.15
CA ALA A 24 -5.83 -8.95 4.54
C ALA A 24 -4.61 -8.05 4.72
N GLY A 25 -4.45 -7.46 5.90
CA GLY A 25 -3.25 -6.73 6.28
C GLY A 25 -2.87 -5.47 5.49
N TYR A 26 -3.80 -4.79 4.82
CA TYR A 26 -3.53 -3.55 4.06
C TYR A 26 -4.01 -2.29 4.80
N PRO A 27 -3.33 -1.13 4.63
CA PRO A 27 -3.73 0.12 5.27
C PRO A 27 -5.07 0.64 4.71
N LYS A 28 -5.85 1.32 5.55
CA LYS A 28 -7.22 1.75 5.21
C LYS A 28 -7.38 3.25 5.40
N ALA A 29 -7.04 3.75 6.58
CA ALA A 29 -7.28 5.14 6.95
C ALA A 29 -6.48 6.12 6.10
N VAL A 30 -5.19 5.86 5.86
CA VAL A 30 -4.33 6.77 5.08
C VAL A 30 -4.72 6.80 3.60
N PRO A 31 -4.94 5.65 2.91
CA PRO A 31 -5.45 5.66 1.54
C PRO A 31 -6.81 6.36 1.36
N LEU A 32 -7.74 6.17 2.29
CA LEU A 32 -9.03 6.87 2.28
C LEU A 32 -8.86 8.39 2.44
N ALA A 33 -7.99 8.82 3.35
CA ALA A 33 -7.68 10.23 3.55
C ALA A 33 -7.03 10.85 2.30
N LEU A 34 -6.11 10.12 1.64
CA LEU A 34 -5.51 10.54 0.37
C LEU A 34 -6.56 10.69 -0.75
N ALA A 35 -7.42 9.69 -0.92
CA ALA A 35 -8.51 9.74 -1.92
C ALA A 35 -9.43 10.96 -1.69
N LYS A 36 -9.81 11.20 -0.42
CA LYS A 36 -10.63 12.35 -0.04
C LYS A 36 -9.91 13.68 -0.31
N ARG A 37 -8.61 13.77 0.01
CA ARG A 37 -7.76 14.94 -0.25
C ARG A 37 -7.78 15.29 -1.73
N VAL A 38 -7.44 14.33 -2.60
CA VAL A 38 -7.34 14.52 -4.05
C VAL A 38 -8.69 14.89 -4.67
N LYS A 39 -9.77 14.20 -4.30
CA LYS A 39 -11.12 14.54 -4.78
C LYS A 39 -11.56 15.95 -4.36
N LYS A 40 -11.24 16.38 -3.14
CA LYS A 40 -11.62 17.70 -2.61
C LYS A 40 -10.80 18.82 -3.25
N SER A 41 -9.49 18.65 -3.37
CA SER A 41 -8.57 19.66 -3.91
C SER A 41 -8.61 19.73 -5.44
N LYS A 42 -9.05 18.66 -6.10
CA LYS A 42 -8.95 18.45 -7.56
C LYS A 42 -7.51 18.51 -8.06
N GLU A 43 -6.54 18.25 -7.19
CA GLU A 43 -5.15 18.14 -7.59
C GLU A 43 -4.96 16.95 -8.54
N LYS A 44 -4.00 17.07 -9.46
CA LYS A 44 -3.54 15.92 -10.25
C LYS A 44 -2.36 15.31 -9.51
N LEU A 45 -2.63 14.22 -8.81
CA LEU A 45 -1.63 13.43 -8.09
C LEU A 45 -1.76 11.99 -8.54
N GLN A 46 -0.70 11.42 -9.08
CA GLN A 46 -0.63 10.02 -9.42
C GLN A 46 0.62 9.35 -8.85
N ILE A 47 0.48 8.10 -8.41
CA ILE A 47 1.55 7.29 -7.81
C ILE A 47 1.71 5.95 -8.55
N SER A 48 2.88 5.34 -8.37
CA SER A 48 3.05 3.91 -8.62
C SER A 48 2.76 3.15 -7.32
N LEU A 49 1.74 2.29 -7.33
CA LEU A 49 1.30 1.53 -6.16
C LEU A 49 1.81 0.09 -6.20
N LEU A 50 2.64 -0.27 -5.23
CA LEU A 50 3.17 -1.62 -5.03
C LEU A 50 2.51 -2.24 -3.80
N THR A 51 1.99 -3.46 -3.91
CA THR A 51 1.38 -4.19 -2.78
C THR A 51 1.97 -5.59 -2.67
N GLY A 52 1.62 -6.35 -1.63
CA GLY A 52 1.93 -7.78 -1.60
C GLY A 52 1.15 -8.55 -2.65
N ALA A 53 -0.17 -8.43 -2.63
CA ALA A 53 -1.08 -8.94 -3.65
C ALA A 53 -2.35 -8.07 -3.73
N SER A 54 -3.55 -8.68 -3.74
CA SER A 54 -4.80 -7.94 -3.74
C SER A 54 -5.09 -7.30 -2.38
N VAL A 55 -5.83 -6.19 -2.44
CA VAL A 55 -6.27 -5.38 -1.29
C VAL A 55 -7.75 -5.01 -1.44
N GLY A 56 -8.32 -4.31 -0.46
CA GLY A 56 -9.74 -3.97 -0.41
C GLY A 56 -10.12 -2.64 -1.09
N GLU A 57 -11.40 -2.27 -0.91
CA GLU A 57 -12.00 -1.06 -1.49
C GLU A 57 -11.39 0.22 -0.92
N GLU A 58 -10.95 0.19 0.33
CA GLU A 58 -10.35 1.34 1.03
C GLU A 58 -9.02 1.76 0.42
N LEU A 59 -8.35 0.87 -0.32
CA LEU A 59 -7.11 1.14 -1.04
C LEU A 59 -7.30 1.12 -2.56
N ASP A 60 -7.45 -0.05 -3.19
CA ASP A 60 -7.54 -0.15 -4.65
C ASP A 60 -8.78 0.59 -5.19
N GLY A 61 -9.93 0.44 -4.52
CA GLY A 61 -11.18 1.09 -4.92
C GLY A 61 -11.10 2.61 -4.81
N ALA A 62 -10.82 3.10 -3.61
CA ALA A 62 -10.80 4.53 -3.29
C ALA A 62 -9.75 5.31 -4.09
N LEU A 63 -8.54 4.77 -4.24
CA LEU A 63 -7.48 5.43 -5.01
C LEU A 63 -7.75 5.38 -6.52
N THR A 64 -8.36 4.31 -7.03
CA THR A 64 -8.79 4.29 -8.44
C THR A 64 -9.89 5.32 -8.70
N GLU A 65 -10.89 5.40 -7.84
CA GLU A 65 -11.99 6.36 -7.97
C GLU A 65 -11.50 7.82 -7.88
N ALA A 66 -10.43 8.06 -7.13
CA ALA A 66 -9.78 9.37 -7.04
C ALA A 66 -8.80 9.67 -8.19
N GLY A 67 -8.54 8.71 -9.09
CA GLY A 67 -7.58 8.86 -10.19
C GLY A 67 -6.11 8.87 -9.76
N VAL A 68 -5.81 8.33 -8.56
CA VAL A 68 -4.49 8.42 -7.91
C VAL A 68 -3.50 7.36 -8.40
N ILE A 69 -3.97 6.24 -8.94
CA ILE A 69 -3.08 5.17 -9.37
C ILE A 69 -2.67 5.42 -10.84
N ALA A 70 -1.38 5.64 -11.10
CA ALA A 70 -0.83 5.64 -12.47
C ALA A 70 -0.31 4.26 -12.87
N ARG A 71 0.35 3.55 -11.94
CA ARG A 71 0.86 2.19 -12.14
C ARG A 71 0.52 1.30 -10.96
N ARG A 72 0.27 0.01 -11.19
CA ARG A 72 -0.10 -0.95 -10.15
C ARG A 72 0.65 -2.28 -10.32
N TYR A 73 1.17 -2.82 -9.21
CA TYR A 73 1.86 -4.11 -9.13
C TYR A 73 1.61 -4.81 -7.79
N PRO A 74 1.70 -6.15 -7.68
CA PRO A 74 1.81 -7.15 -8.74
C PRO A 74 0.50 -7.90 -8.98
N TYR A 75 -0.53 -7.67 -8.16
CA TYR A 75 -1.80 -8.39 -8.23
C TYR A 75 -2.95 -7.54 -7.71
N GLN A 76 -4.13 -7.65 -8.32
CA GLN A 76 -5.34 -6.96 -7.88
C GLN A 76 -6.60 -7.79 -8.16
N THR A 77 -7.66 -7.57 -7.38
CA THR A 77 -8.98 -8.19 -7.58
C THR A 77 -10.12 -7.19 -7.67
N ASN A 78 -9.87 -5.90 -7.43
CA ASN A 78 -10.88 -4.86 -7.40
C ASN A 78 -11.51 -4.62 -8.80
N LYS A 79 -12.85 -4.56 -8.87
CA LYS A 79 -13.57 -4.44 -10.15
C LYS A 79 -13.32 -3.10 -10.84
N LEU A 80 -13.28 -2.00 -10.09
CA LEU A 80 -13.08 -0.66 -10.65
C LEU A 80 -11.66 -0.49 -11.18
N LEU A 81 -10.66 -0.94 -10.42
CA LEU A 81 -9.26 -0.96 -10.83
C LEU A 81 -9.08 -1.81 -12.10
N ARG A 82 -9.63 -3.03 -12.11
CA ARG A 82 -9.59 -3.91 -13.28
C ARG A 82 -10.17 -3.25 -14.53
N ASN A 83 -11.29 -2.56 -14.42
CA ASN A 83 -11.89 -1.85 -15.55
C ASN A 83 -10.98 -0.73 -16.07
N ASN A 84 -10.32 0.03 -15.18
CA ASN A 84 -9.40 1.10 -15.57
C ASN A 84 -8.09 0.57 -16.18
N ILE A 85 -7.61 -0.58 -15.71
CA ILE A 85 -6.48 -1.29 -16.35
C ILE A 85 -6.88 -1.72 -17.75
N ASN A 86 -8.03 -2.37 -17.91
CA ASN A 86 -8.50 -2.90 -19.18
C ASN A 86 -8.83 -1.80 -20.22
N SER A 87 -9.15 -0.59 -19.78
CA SER A 87 -9.32 0.57 -20.66
C SER A 87 -8.03 1.32 -20.96
N GLY A 88 -6.89 0.89 -20.41
CA GLY A 88 -5.58 1.53 -20.58
C GLY A 88 -5.38 2.79 -19.73
N GLY A 89 -6.27 3.08 -18.77
CA GLY A 89 -6.16 4.23 -17.87
C GLY A 89 -5.14 4.05 -16.75
N ILE A 90 -4.82 2.81 -16.39
CA ILE A 90 -3.82 2.47 -15.37
C ILE A 90 -2.86 1.42 -15.95
N ALA A 91 -1.56 1.71 -15.93
CA ALA A 91 -0.57 0.73 -16.32
C ALA A 91 -0.42 -0.36 -15.24
N TYR A 92 -0.34 -1.60 -15.67
CA TYR A 92 -0.33 -2.75 -14.77
C TYR A 92 0.60 -3.82 -15.31
N ALA A 93 1.35 -4.47 -14.41
CA ALA A 93 2.02 -5.71 -14.71
C ALA A 93 1.78 -6.67 -13.55
N ASP A 94 1.22 -7.84 -13.85
CA ASP A 94 1.19 -8.96 -12.94
C ASP A 94 2.53 -9.66 -12.90
N ILE A 95 2.99 -9.97 -11.68
CA ILE A 95 4.30 -10.54 -11.43
C ILE A 95 4.13 -11.77 -10.57
N HIS A 96 4.90 -12.82 -10.85
CA HIS A 96 4.95 -13.99 -10.00
C HIS A 96 5.31 -13.57 -8.56
N LEU A 97 4.38 -13.78 -7.62
CA LEU A 97 4.45 -13.16 -6.29
C LEU A 97 5.74 -13.49 -5.54
N SER A 98 6.28 -14.71 -5.69
CA SER A 98 7.54 -15.11 -5.06
C SER A 98 8.78 -14.38 -5.61
N HIS A 99 8.72 -13.84 -6.83
CA HIS A 99 9.82 -13.08 -7.43
C HIS A 99 9.74 -11.59 -7.10
N PHE A 100 8.55 -11.10 -6.73
CA PHE A 100 8.30 -9.67 -6.66
C PHE A 100 9.19 -8.98 -5.61
N ALA A 101 9.29 -9.56 -4.41
CA ALA A 101 10.17 -9.04 -3.36
C ALA A 101 11.65 -8.96 -3.82
N GLN A 102 12.14 -9.98 -4.55
CA GLN A 102 13.50 -9.98 -5.08
C GLN A 102 13.71 -8.88 -6.13
N GLN A 103 12.75 -8.69 -7.03
CA GLN A 103 12.82 -7.64 -8.06
C GLN A 103 12.79 -6.23 -7.45
N VAL A 104 12.01 -6.03 -6.37
CA VAL A 104 12.01 -4.78 -5.59
C VAL A 104 13.40 -4.53 -5.00
N ARG A 105 14.03 -5.54 -4.37
CA ARG A 105 15.40 -5.41 -3.84
C ARG A 105 16.44 -5.11 -4.93
N TYR A 106 16.23 -5.60 -6.15
CA TYR A 106 17.08 -5.31 -7.29
C TYR A 106 16.83 -3.95 -7.94
N GLY A 107 15.86 -3.17 -7.44
CA GLY A 107 15.59 -1.82 -7.91
C GLY A 107 14.84 -1.75 -9.23
N PHE A 108 14.18 -2.84 -9.67
CA PHE A 108 13.48 -2.87 -10.96
C PHE A 108 12.32 -1.87 -11.06
N PHE A 109 11.78 -1.46 -9.91
CA PHE A 109 10.69 -0.49 -9.82
C PHE A 109 11.18 0.92 -9.50
N GLY A 110 12.47 1.13 -9.22
CA GLY A 110 13.00 2.37 -8.68
C GLY A 110 13.03 2.41 -7.15
N GLU A 111 13.30 3.58 -6.58
CA GLU A 111 13.32 3.78 -5.14
C GLU A 111 11.90 3.90 -4.58
N ILE A 112 11.60 3.19 -3.49
CA ILE A 112 10.33 3.34 -2.79
C ILE A 112 10.39 4.61 -1.96
N ASP A 113 9.54 5.59 -2.26
CA ASP A 113 9.53 6.86 -1.53
C ASP A 113 8.82 6.71 -0.18
N LEU A 114 7.77 5.89 -0.13
CA LEU A 114 6.94 5.72 1.05
C LEU A 114 6.39 4.30 1.17
N ALA A 115 6.58 3.66 2.33
CA ALA A 115 5.86 2.46 2.72
C ALA A 115 4.71 2.80 3.68
N ILE A 116 3.52 2.24 3.45
CA ILE A 116 2.36 2.36 4.35
C ILE A 116 1.96 0.95 4.82
N ILE A 117 2.23 0.65 6.08
CA ILE A 117 2.14 -0.71 6.63
C ILE A 117 1.07 -0.77 7.72
N GLU A 118 0.10 -1.67 7.57
CA GLU A 118 -0.82 -2.00 8.67
C GLU A 118 -0.13 -2.91 9.69
N ALA A 119 -0.29 -2.60 10.97
CA ALA A 119 0.28 -3.34 12.08
C ALA A 119 -0.72 -3.50 13.22
N ILE A 120 -0.54 -4.50 14.08
CA ILE A 120 -1.31 -4.61 15.33
C ILE A 120 -0.66 -3.81 16.47
N ALA A 121 0.67 -3.68 16.42
CA ALA A 121 1.46 -3.03 17.44
C ALA A 121 2.86 -2.68 16.91
N ILE A 122 3.56 -1.86 17.69
CA ILE A 122 5.01 -1.65 17.60
C ILE A 122 5.55 -2.00 18.99
N ASP A 123 6.54 -2.89 19.06
CA ASP A 123 7.13 -3.32 20.34
C ASP A 123 8.10 -2.27 20.92
N GLU A 124 8.68 -2.58 22.09
CA GLU A 124 9.59 -1.68 22.80
C GLU A 124 10.91 -1.46 22.04
N GLU A 125 11.30 -2.41 21.21
CA GLU A 125 12.47 -2.38 20.33
C GLU A 125 12.21 -1.63 19.01
N GLY A 126 10.96 -1.28 18.72
CA GLY A 126 10.56 -0.56 17.51
C GLY A 126 10.25 -1.47 16.32
N ASN A 127 10.09 -2.78 16.53
CA ASN A 127 9.67 -3.71 15.48
C ASN A 127 8.17 -3.54 15.20
N ILE A 128 7.81 -3.67 13.92
CA ILE A 128 6.43 -3.58 13.47
C ILE A 128 5.83 -4.99 13.48
N ILE A 129 4.78 -5.22 14.28
CA ILE A 129 4.10 -6.51 14.34
C ILE A 129 2.97 -6.53 13.30
N PRO A 130 3.06 -7.35 12.24
CA PRO A 130 2.07 -7.36 11.16
C PRO A 130 0.68 -7.77 11.65
N SER A 131 -0.35 -7.41 10.89
CA SER A 131 -1.71 -7.88 11.14
C SER A 131 -1.98 -9.23 10.45
N THR A 132 -2.98 -9.29 9.58
CA THR A 132 -3.48 -10.55 9.00
C THR A 132 -2.74 -10.99 7.75
N SER A 133 -1.64 -10.33 7.37
CA SER A 133 -0.75 -10.75 6.29
C SER A 133 0.67 -10.20 6.46
N VAL A 134 1.68 -10.96 6.02
CA VAL A 134 3.05 -10.46 5.88
C VAL A 134 3.28 -9.86 4.49
N GLY A 135 3.05 -10.67 3.45
CA GLY A 135 3.26 -10.27 2.06
C GLY A 135 4.69 -9.81 1.79
N VAL A 136 4.85 -8.63 1.20
CA VAL A 136 6.16 -8.06 0.83
C VAL A 136 6.59 -6.95 1.80
N SER A 137 5.83 -6.77 2.90
CA SER A 137 6.03 -5.70 3.89
C SER A 137 7.48 -5.58 4.39
N PRO A 138 8.19 -6.67 4.75
CA PRO A 138 9.58 -6.56 5.21
C PRO A 138 10.52 -5.95 4.15
N THR A 139 10.33 -6.32 2.88
CA THR A 139 11.11 -5.74 1.78
C THR A 139 10.74 -4.28 1.51
N PHE A 140 9.47 -3.90 1.64
CA PHE A 140 9.05 -2.51 1.48
C PHE A 140 9.59 -1.61 2.59
N ILE A 141 9.55 -2.08 3.84
CA ILE A 141 10.12 -1.39 5.00
C ILE A 141 11.62 -1.18 4.80
N ASP A 142 12.35 -2.23 4.41
CA ASP A 142 13.80 -2.18 4.20
C ASP A 142 14.23 -1.27 3.03
N ARG A 143 13.36 -1.06 2.03
CA ARG A 143 13.69 -0.29 0.82
C ARG A 143 13.09 1.11 0.76
N ALA A 144 12.15 1.45 1.64
CA ALA A 144 11.48 2.74 1.62
C ALA A 144 12.30 3.85 2.28
N LYS A 145 12.26 5.06 1.70
CA LYS A 145 12.86 6.27 2.31
C LYS A 145 12.12 6.72 3.56
N SER A 146 10.83 6.42 3.66
CA SER A 146 9.97 6.81 4.78
C SER A 146 8.89 5.77 4.98
N ILE A 147 8.44 5.63 6.23
CA ILE A 147 7.47 4.61 6.63
C ILE A 147 6.34 5.29 7.41
N ILE A 148 5.10 4.97 7.05
CA ILE A 148 3.90 5.22 7.85
C ILE A 148 3.42 3.87 8.37
N VAL A 149 3.21 3.77 9.67
CA VAL A 149 2.59 2.59 10.30
C VAL A 149 1.16 2.93 10.70
N GLU A 150 0.19 2.19 10.18
CA GLU A 150 -1.21 2.26 10.54
C GLU A 150 -1.51 1.17 11.58
N VAL A 151 -1.48 1.54 12.86
CA VAL A 151 -1.80 0.62 13.97
C VAL A 151 -3.31 0.41 14.03
N ASN A 152 -3.76 -0.80 13.70
CA ASN A 152 -5.17 -1.15 13.60
C ASN A 152 -5.68 -1.85 14.87
N ASN A 153 -6.30 -1.07 15.75
CA ASN A 153 -6.92 -1.56 16.99
C ASN A 153 -8.13 -2.49 16.79
N GLY A 154 -8.58 -2.70 15.55
CA GLY A 154 -9.62 -3.68 15.21
C GLY A 154 -9.08 -5.11 15.05
N GLN A 155 -7.76 -5.29 15.01
CA GLN A 155 -7.11 -6.59 14.96
C GLN A 155 -6.70 -7.02 16.38
N PRO A 156 -6.80 -8.32 16.73
CA PRO A 156 -6.39 -8.81 18.04
C PRO A 156 -4.86 -8.73 18.20
N LEU A 157 -4.40 -8.34 19.39
CA LEU A 157 -2.97 -8.31 19.73
C LEU A 157 -2.38 -9.72 19.78
N GLU A 158 -3.22 -10.74 19.97
CA GLU A 158 -2.87 -12.17 19.96
C GLU A 158 -2.40 -12.68 18.59
N LEU A 159 -2.40 -11.84 17.54
CA LEU A 159 -1.68 -12.13 16.30
C LEU A 159 -0.16 -12.03 16.48
N GLU A 160 0.34 -11.39 17.53
CA GLU A 160 1.77 -11.36 17.83
C GLU A 160 2.30 -12.78 18.06
N GLY A 161 3.35 -13.15 17.33
CA GLY A 161 3.98 -14.47 17.39
C GLY A 161 3.47 -15.50 16.37
N ILE A 162 2.50 -15.17 15.51
CA ILE A 162 2.07 -16.07 14.42
C ILE A 162 2.93 -15.96 13.16
N HIS A 163 3.59 -14.81 12.95
CA HIS A 163 4.40 -14.53 11.77
C HIS A 163 5.84 -15.01 11.95
N ASP A 164 6.48 -15.37 10.83
CA ASP A 164 7.90 -15.78 10.72
C ASP A 164 8.57 -14.97 9.60
#